data_AF-A0A7J2SQH4-F1
#
_entry.id   AF-A0A7J2SQH4-F1
#
_cell.length_a   1.000
_cell.length_b   1.000
_cell.length_c   1.000
_cell.angle_alpha   90.00
_cell.angle_beta   90.00
_cell.angle_gamma   90.00
#
_symmetry.space_group_name_H-M   'P 1'
#
loop_
_entity.id
_entity.type
_entity.pdbx_description
1 polymer ?
#
loop_
_entity_poly.entity_id
_entity_poly.type
_entity_poly.pdbx_seq_one_letter_code
_entity_poly.pdbx_strand_id
1 'polypeptide(L)'
;MDPNVLLEFFDPEKFLIKITPVNPTIKAVENKIESLIKSHPTKYAKKLIDELKKVGYEVIVSIGEPVENKIGSNCGMYIQRFLKEKRKIKDAYEYKIANIQ
;
A
#
# COMPACT_ATOMS: atom_id res chain seq x y z
N MET A 1 5.36 -14.21 -5.31
CA MET A 1 4.02 -14.80 -5.19
C MET A 1 3.79 -15.60 -6.46
N ASP A 2 3.31 -16.83 -6.35
CA ASP A 2 2.98 -17.65 -7.51
C ASP A 2 1.47 -17.54 -7.78
N PRO A 3 1.05 -17.03 -8.96
CA PRO A 3 -0.36 -16.94 -9.34
C PRO A 3 -1.09 -18.29 -9.35
N ASN A 4 -0.39 -19.40 -9.60
CA ASN A 4 -1.02 -20.71 -9.70
C ASN A 4 -1.56 -21.19 -8.35
N VAL A 5 -0.86 -20.86 -7.25
CA VAL A 5 -1.33 -21.17 -5.89
C VAL A 5 -2.65 -20.46 -5.60
N LEU A 6 -2.88 -19.25 -6.14
CA LEU A 6 -4.14 -18.54 -5.92
C LEU A 6 -5.33 -19.24 -6.59
N LEU A 7 -5.13 -19.87 -7.75
CA LEU A 7 -6.18 -20.58 -8.48
C LEU A 7 -6.74 -21.78 -7.70
N GLU A 8 -5.96 -22.34 -6.78
CA GLU A 8 -6.40 -23.44 -5.91
C GLU A 8 -7.49 -22.98 -4.92
N PHE A 9 -7.56 -21.68 -4.62
CA PHE A 9 -8.43 -21.12 -3.58
C PHE A 9 -9.44 -20.09 -4.10
N PHE A 10 -9.10 -19.36 -5.16
CA PHE A 10 -9.88 -18.23 -5.66
C PHE A 10 -10.16 -18.41 -7.14
N ASP A 11 -11.44 -18.57 -7.48
CA ASP A 11 -11.89 -18.65 -8.86
C ASP A 11 -11.82 -17.25 -9.53
N PRO A 12 -11.04 -17.06 -10.61
CA PRO A 12 -10.90 -15.77 -11.28
C PRO A 12 -12.21 -15.19 -11.83
N GLU A 13 -13.24 -16.01 -12.07
CA GLU A 13 -14.55 -15.51 -12.49
C GLU A 13 -15.36 -14.90 -11.32
N LYS A 14 -15.00 -15.25 -10.08
CA LYS A 14 -15.69 -14.80 -8.87
C LYS A 14 -14.89 -13.75 -8.10
N PHE A 15 -13.57 -13.69 -8.30
CA PHE A 15 -12.66 -12.87 -7.51
C PHE A 15 -11.78 -11.97 -8.40
N LEU A 16 -11.55 -10.76 -7.93
CA LEU A 16 -10.55 -9.84 -8.47
C LEU A 16 -9.39 -9.65 -7.49
N ILE A 17 -8.25 -9.20 -8.00
CA ILE A 17 -7.08 -8.88 -7.18
C ILE A 17 -6.89 -7.37 -7.14
N LYS A 18 -7.06 -6.79 -5.94
CA LYS A 18 -6.72 -5.38 -5.68
C LYS A 18 -5.35 -5.30 -5.03
N ILE A 19 -4.40 -4.69 -5.73
CA ILE A 19 -3.05 -4.42 -5.20
C ILE A 19 -3.00 -2.97 -4.71
N THR A 20 -2.61 -2.79 -3.46
CA THR A 20 -2.42 -1.46 -2.85
C THR A 20 -0.96 -1.29 -2.41
N PRO A 21 -0.31 -0.17 -2.74
CA PRO A 21 1.00 0.16 -2.21
C PRO A 21 1.01 0.18 -0.68
N VAL A 22 2.13 -0.24 -0.09
CA VAL A 22 2.33 -0.08 1.36
C VAL A 22 2.50 1.41 1.66
N ASN A 23 1.63 1.93 2.53
CA ASN A 23 1.72 3.31 3.01
C ASN A 23 2.94 3.50 3.93
N PRO A 24 3.51 4.72 4.00
CA PRO A 24 4.64 5.05 4.88
C PRO A 24 4.18 5.16 6.36
N THR A 25 3.70 4.06 6.92
CA THR A 25 3.33 3.98 8.34
C THR A 25 4.58 3.89 9.20
N ILE A 26 4.44 4.23 10.49
CA ILE A 26 5.48 4.03 11.50
C ILE A 26 6.05 2.60 11.44
N LYS A 27 5.18 1.59 11.40
CA LYS A 27 5.59 0.18 11.36
C LYS A 27 6.30 -0.21 10.07
N ALA A 28 5.85 0.30 8.92
CA ALA A 28 6.52 0.04 7.65
C ALA A 28 7.96 0.56 7.67
N VAL A 29 8.17 1.79 8.18
CA VAL A 29 9.49 2.41 8.28
C VAL A 29 10.38 1.69 9.29
N GLU A 30 9.85 1.31 10.45
CA GLU A 30 10.60 0.52 11.45
C GLU A 30 11.09 -0.81 10.90
N ASN A 31 10.25 -1.52 10.14
CA ASN A 31 10.57 -2.83 9.59
C ASN A 31 11.24 -2.77 8.21
N LYS A 32 11.61 -1.56 7.74
CA LYS A 32 12.23 -1.35 6.42
C LYS A 32 11.41 -1.97 5.27
N ILE A 33 10.09 -1.90 5.37
CA ILE A 33 9.17 -2.38 4.34
C ILE A 33 9.06 -1.30 3.27
N GLU A 34 9.46 -1.62 2.06
CA GLU A 34 9.35 -0.73 0.90
C GLU A 34 8.33 -1.25 -0.11
N SER A 35 7.49 -0.35 -0.61
CA SER A 35 6.53 -0.69 -1.65
C SER A 35 7.23 -0.80 -3.01
N LEU A 36 6.94 -1.88 -3.74
CA LEU A 36 7.34 -2.07 -5.15
C LEU A 36 6.50 -1.25 -6.12
N ILE A 37 5.48 -0.55 -5.62
CA ILE A 37 4.61 0.36 -6.36
C ILE A 37 4.65 1.70 -5.62
N LYS A 38 5.23 2.73 -6.26
CA LYS A 38 5.22 4.11 -5.75
C LYS A 38 4.21 4.91 -6.58
N SER A 39 4.66 5.91 -7.35
CA SER A 39 3.82 6.55 -8.37
C SER A 39 3.52 5.62 -9.55
N HIS A 40 4.44 4.68 -9.82
CA HIS A 40 4.30 3.66 -10.86
C HIS A 40 4.82 2.31 -10.34
N PRO A 41 4.32 1.18 -10.87
CA PRO A 41 4.89 -0.14 -10.56
C PRO A 41 6.33 -0.27 -11.07
N THR A 42 7.20 -0.86 -10.25
CA THR A 42 8.52 -1.33 -10.72
C THR A 42 8.39 -2.39 -11.80
N LYS A 43 9.47 -2.67 -12.55
CA LYS A 43 9.50 -3.76 -13.55
C LYS A 43 9.09 -5.11 -12.95
N TYR A 44 9.50 -5.38 -11.71
CA TYR A 44 9.13 -6.59 -10.99
C TYR A 44 7.63 -6.62 -10.67
N ALA A 45 7.08 -5.54 -10.09
CA ALA A 45 5.65 -5.46 -9.78
C ALA A 45 4.80 -5.57 -11.06
N LYS A 46 5.22 -4.94 -12.16
CA LYS A 46 4.55 -5.06 -13.45
C LYS A 46 4.52 -6.50 -13.94
N LYS A 47 5.66 -7.22 -13.87
CA LYS A 47 5.71 -8.65 -14.24
C LYS A 47 4.71 -9.48 -13.44
N LEU A 48 4.65 -9.28 -12.12
CA LEU A 48 3.69 -9.97 -11.27
C LEU A 48 2.23 -9.64 -11.64
N ILE A 49 1.92 -8.37 -11.89
CA ILE A 49 0.58 -7.95 -12.34
C ILE A 49 0.21 -8.64 -13.65
N ASP A 50 1.13 -8.69 -14.61
CA ASP A 50 0.91 -9.31 -15.91
C ASP A 50 0.71 -10.83 -15.78
N GLU A 51 1.47 -11.50 -14.91
CA GLU A 51 1.32 -12.92 -14.59
C GLU A 51 -0.04 -13.24 -13.95
N LEU A 52 -0.51 -12.39 -13.01
CA LEU A 52 -1.83 -12.52 -12.38
C LEU A 52 -2.97 -12.34 -13.39
N LYS A 53 -2.85 -11.36 -14.29
CA LYS A 53 -3.82 -11.15 -15.38
C LYS A 53 -3.83 -12.33 -16.35
N LYS A 54 -2.66 -12.90 -16.65
CA LYS A 54 -2.51 -14.01 -17.60
C LYS A 54 -3.23 -15.29 -17.14
N VAL A 55 -3.36 -15.49 -15.82
CA VAL A 55 -4.11 -16.63 -15.27
C VAL A 55 -5.61 -16.35 -15.09
N GLY A 56 -6.10 -15.20 -15.56
CA GLY A 56 -7.53 -14.90 -15.67
C GLY A 56 -8.08 -13.87 -14.69
N TYR A 57 -7.28 -13.40 -13.71
CA TYR A 57 -7.78 -12.40 -12.76
C TYR A 57 -7.91 -11.01 -13.39
N GLU A 58 -8.98 -10.30 -13.03
CA GLU A 58 -8.97 -8.85 -13.09
C GLU A 58 -8.05 -8.29 -11.98
N VAL A 59 -7.10 -7.45 -12.36
CA VAL A 59 -6.11 -6.87 -11.43
C VAL A 59 -6.20 -5.35 -11.43
N ILE A 60 -6.55 -4.79 -10.28
CA ILE A 60 -6.67 -3.34 -10.04
C ILE A 60 -5.50 -2.90 -9.17
N VAL A 61 -4.70 -1.95 -9.66
CA VAL A 61 -3.68 -1.28 -8.86
C VAL A 61 -4.28 0.02 -8.31
N SER A 62 -4.49 0.04 -7.00
CA SER A 62 -5.14 1.15 -6.29
C SER A 62 -4.08 1.94 -5.53
N ILE A 63 -3.59 3.04 -6.12
CA ILE A 63 -2.63 3.96 -5.51
C ILE A 63 -3.43 5.08 -4.84
N GLY A 64 -3.23 5.28 -3.53
CA GLY A 64 -3.86 6.38 -2.81
C GLY A 64 -3.24 7.73 -3.17
N GLU A 65 -3.93 8.82 -2.83
CA GLU A 65 -3.44 10.15 -3.13
C GLU A 65 -2.24 10.50 -2.23
N PRO A 66 -1.12 11.03 -2.76
CA PRO A 66 0.04 11.37 -1.95
C PRO A 66 -0.28 12.33 -0.80
N VAL A 67 -1.31 13.18 -0.96
CA VAL A 67 -1.76 14.12 0.09
C VAL A 67 -2.28 13.39 1.34
N GLU A 68 -2.90 12.22 1.18
CA GLU A 68 -3.41 11.42 2.30
C GLU A 68 -2.26 10.96 3.21
N ASN A 69 -1.10 10.64 2.62
CA ASN A 69 0.10 10.31 3.40
C ASN A 69 0.60 11.53 4.17
N LYS A 70 0.64 12.70 3.52
CA LYS A 70 1.11 13.93 4.16
C LYS A 70 0.23 14.34 5.34
N ILE A 71 -1.09 14.17 5.21
CA ILE A 71 -2.05 14.44 6.30
C ILE A 71 -2.01 13.33 7.36
N GLY A 72 -1.65 12.11 6.96
CA GLY A 72 -1.65 10.94 7.84
C GLY A 72 -3.01 10.23 7.90
N SER A 73 -3.84 10.38 6.87
CA SER A 73 -5.18 9.79 6.78
C SER A 73 -5.23 8.47 6.03
N ASN A 74 -4.12 8.05 5.41
CA ASN A 74 -4.09 6.83 4.61
C ASN A 74 -4.19 5.57 5.49
N CYS A 75 -4.59 4.44 4.90
CA CYS A 75 -4.83 3.18 5.61
C CYS A 75 -3.61 2.77 6.47
N GLY A 76 -3.88 2.47 7.74
CA GLY A 76 -2.86 2.05 8.72
C GLY A 76 -2.03 3.19 9.33
N MET A 77 -2.24 4.45 8.93
CA MET A 77 -1.56 5.62 9.49
C MET A 77 -2.20 6.05 10.82
N TYR A 78 -1.93 5.29 11.88
CA TYR A 78 -2.51 5.54 13.19
C TYR A 78 -1.87 6.75 13.90
N ILE A 79 -2.63 7.85 14.00
CA ILE A 79 -2.13 9.14 14.50
C ILE A 79 -1.60 9.09 15.94
N GLN A 80 -2.24 8.36 16.85
CA GLN A 80 -1.77 8.28 18.24
C GLN A 80 -0.39 7.64 18.34
N ARG A 81 -0.10 6.66 17.47
CA ARG A 81 1.22 6.02 17.42
C ARG A 81 2.27 6.99 16.92
N PHE A 82 1.98 7.73 15.85
CA PHE A 82 2.86 8.78 15.34
C PHE A 82 3.17 9.82 16.44
N LEU A 83 2.14 10.31 17.14
CA LEU A 83 2.28 11.26 18.24
C LEU A 83 3.12 10.73 19.41
N LYS A 84 2.96 9.44 19.75
CA LYS A 84 3.73 8.79 20.82
C LYS A 84 5.21 8.63 20.46
N GLU A 85 5.50 8.20 19.23
CA GLU A 85 6.87 7.88 18.81
C GLU A 85 7.65 9.10 18.31
N LYS A 86 6.96 10.20 17.94
CA LYS A 86 7.52 11.48 17.50
C LYS A 86 8.58 11.34 16.38
N ARG A 87 8.47 10.29 15.57
CA ARG A 87 9.43 9.96 14.53
C ARG A 87 9.11 10.74 13.26
N LYS A 88 10.12 11.35 12.64
CA LYS A 88 9.96 11.92 11.30
C LYS A 88 9.86 10.79 10.29
N ILE A 89 8.77 10.75 9.54
CA ILE A 89 8.60 9.88 8.39
C ILE A 89 8.67 10.77 7.15
N LYS A 90 9.49 10.39 6.18
CA LYS A 90 9.59 11.12 4.93
C LYS A 90 8.25 11.06 4.18
N ASP A 91 7.80 12.19 3.63
CA ASP A 91 6.58 12.31 2.82
C ASP A 91 5.28 11.93 3.58
N ALA A 92 5.28 11.97 4.92
CA ALA A 92 4.14 11.62 5.76
C ALA A 92 4.06 12.47 7.04
N TYR A 93 2.84 12.76 7.48
CA TYR A 93 2.57 13.61 8.66
C TYR A 93 3.27 14.99 8.60
N GLU A 94 3.24 15.63 7.43
CA GLU A 94 3.89 16.93 7.17
C GLU A 94 3.04 18.13 7.58
N TYR A 95 1.75 17.90 7.84
CA TYR A 95 0.80 18.94 8.27
C TYR A 95 0.81 19.09 9.78
N LYS A 96 0.57 20.32 10.25
CA LYS A 96 0.43 20.60 11.69
C LYS A 96 -0.83 19.92 12.22
N ILE A 97 -0.68 19.18 13.30
CA ILE A 97 -1.81 18.59 14.02
C ILE A 97 -2.41 19.70 14.90
N ALA A 98 -3.65 20.07 14.62
CA ALA A 98 -4.42 20.96 15.47
C ALA A 98 -5.04 20.15 16.61
N ASN A 99 -4.99 20.67 17.83
CA ASN A 99 -5.75 20.10 18.94
C ASN A 99 -7.22 20.47 18.75
N ILE A 100 -8.08 19.45 18.58
CA ILE A 100 -9.51 19.63 18.74
C ILE A 100 -9.75 19.47 20.25
N GLN A 101 -9.99 20.60 20.92
CA GLN A 101 -10.38 20.63 22.34
C GLN A 101 -11.83 20.14 22.51
#